data_AF-A0AAE4F015-F1
#
_entry.id   AF-A0AAE4F015-F1
#
_cell.length_a   1.000
_cell.length_b   1.000
_cell.length_c   1.000
_cell.angle_alpha   90.00
_cell.angle_beta   90.00
_cell.angle_gamma   90.00
#
_symmetry.space_group_name_H-M   'P 1'
#
loop_
_entity.id
_entity.type
_entity.pdbx_description
1 polymer ?
#
loop_
_entity_poly.entity_id
_entity_poly.type
_entity_poly.pdbx_seq_one_letter_code
_entity_poly.pdbx_strand_id
1 'polypeptide(L)' 'MDDDLKERMESHPEINWSEVTRQAIEEKIEALEAMNELTGESNLTESDVQEIADKINESGRTRVDEESA' A
#
# COMPACT_ATOMS: atom_id res chain seq x y z
N MET A 1 -0.86 25.30 11.23
CA MET A 1 -2.02 24.58 11.78
C MET A 1 -3.20 25.51 11.68
N ASP A 2 -4.38 24.95 11.44
CA ASP A 2 -5.63 25.70 11.54
C ASP A 2 -5.81 26.18 12.99
N ASP A 3 -6.17 27.45 13.18
CA ASP A 3 -6.19 28.08 14.51
C ASP A 3 -7.29 27.49 15.41
N ASP A 4 -8.45 27.11 14.84
CA ASP A 4 -9.53 26.44 15.56
C ASP A 4 -9.10 25.06 16.09
N LEU A 5 -8.32 24.31 15.29
CA LEU A 5 -7.79 23.02 15.74
C LEU A 5 -6.81 23.19 16.90
N LYS A 6 -5.94 24.20 16.81
CA LYS A 6 -4.96 24.49 17.86
C LYS A 6 -5.65 24.83 19.18
N GLU A 7 -6.66 25.69 19.16
CA GLU A 7 -7.40 26.08 20.38
C GLU A 7 -8.09 24.88 21.04
N ARG A 8 -8.65 23.96 20.23
CA ARG A 8 -9.21 22.70 20.73
C ARG A 8 -8.15 21.79 21.34
N MET A 9 -6.96 21.70 20.75
CA MET A 9 -5.86 20.92 21.32
C MET A 9 -5.37 21.52 22.64
N GLU A 10 -5.22 22.84 22.72
CA GLU A 10 -4.82 23.54 23.94
C GLU A 10 -5.84 23.39 25.08
N SER A 11 -7.12 23.19 24.74
CA SER A 11 -8.18 22.88 25.70
C SER A 11 -8.08 21.49 26.34
N HIS A 12 -7.22 20.62 25.80
CA HIS A 12 -6.95 19.27 26.31
C HIS A 12 -5.47 19.09 26.72
N PRO A 13 -5.01 19.74 27.81
CA PRO A 13 -3.62 19.68 28.27
C PRO A 13 -3.21 18.31 28.82
N GLU A 14 -4.17 17.43 29.12
CA GLU A 14 -3.93 16.05 29.53
C GLU A 14 -3.35 15.17 28.41
N ILE A 15 -3.46 15.62 27.16
CA ILE A 15 -2.97 14.90 25.99
C ILE A 15 -1.57 15.39 25.63
N ASN A 16 -0.62 14.46 25.50
CA ASN A 16 0.69 14.77 24.95
C ASN A 16 0.62 14.86 23.41
N TRP A 17 0.19 16.01 22.91
CA TRP A 17 0.01 16.24 21.47
C TRP A 17 1.29 16.08 20.64
N SER A 18 2.46 16.31 21.23
CA SER A 18 3.74 16.08 20.55
C SER A 18 3.96 14.60 20.24
N GLU A 19 3.50 13.71 21.12
CA GLU A 19 3.60 12.27 20.95
C GLU A 19 2.54 11.75 19.98
N VAL A 20 1.30 12.23 20.08
CA VAL A 20 0.23 11.91 19.11
C VAL A 20 0.67 12.27 17.69
N THR A 21 1.30 13.44 17.52
CA THR A 21 1.81 13.88 16.22
C THR A 21 2.95 12.98 15.74
N ARG A 22 3.87 12.61 16.62
CA ARG A 22 4.99 11.71 16.29
C ARG A 22 4.48 10.37 15.76
N GLN A 23 3.53 9.76 16.47
CA GLN A 23 2.95 8.46 16.09
C GLN A 23 2.22 8.54 14.74
N ALA A 24 1.41 9.59 14.51
CA ALA A 24 0.72 9.76 13.24
C ALA A 24 1.69 9.95 12.06
N ILE A 25 2.84 10.60 12.27
CA ILE A 25 3.88 10.74 11.26
C ILE A 25 4.57 9.40 11.01
N GLU A 26 4.93 8.67 12.06
CA GLU A 26 5.57 7.35 11.99
C GLU A 26 4.70 6.36 11.20
N GLU A 27 3.42 6.22 11.56
CA GLU A 27 2.46 5.38 10.82
C GLU A 27 2.36 5.76 9.34
N LYS A 28 2.39 7.07 9.04
CA LYS A 28 2.31 7.54 7.65
C LYS A 28 3.57 7.21 6.86
N ILE A 29 4.74 7.29 7.50
CA ILE A 29 6.02 6.92 6.89
C ILE A 29 6.01 5.42 6.60
N GLU A 30 5.68 4.57 7.57
CA GLU A 30 5.61 3.11 7.37
C GLU A 30 4.66 2.74 6.22
N ALA A 31 3.49 3.40 6.15
CA ALA A 31 2.55 3.18 5.05
C ALA A 31 3.12 3.60 3.69
N LEU A 32 3.87 4.70 3.62
CA LEU A 32 4.52 5.16 2.39
C LEU A 32 5.68 4.24 1.99
N GLU A 33 6.45 3.74 2.95
CA GLU A 33 7.52 2.78 2.71
C GLU A 33 6.97 1.45 2.20
N ALA A 34 5.90 0.92 2.82
CA ALA A 34 5.22 -0.28 2.34
C ALA A 34 4.65 -0.09 0.93
N MET A 35 4.03 1.07 0.63
CA MET A 35 3.58 1.38 -0.73
C MET A 35 4.76 1.40 -1.70
N ASN A 36 5.87 2.04 -1.31
CA ASN A 36 7.05 2.16 -2.15
C ASN A 36 7.75 0.80 -2.35
N GLU A 37 7.73 -0.11 -1.39
CA GLU A 37 8.20 -1.49 -1.56
C GLU A 37 7.33 -2.21 -2.61
N LEU A 38 6.01 -2.18 -2.44
CA LEU A 38 5.05 -2.79 -3.37
C LEU A 38 5.16 -2.22 -4.80
N THR A 39 5.37 -0.91 -4.94
CA THR A 39 5.48 -0.24 -6.24
C THR A 39 6.91 -0.16 -6.78
N GLY A 40 7.92 -0.25 -5.91
CA GLY A 40 9.33 -0.03 -6.24
C GLY A 40 10.00 -1.27 -6.82
N GLU A 41 9.57 -2.46 -6.42
CA GLU A 41 9.96 -3.71 -7.11
C GLU A 41 9.15 -3.92 -8.41
N SER A 42 7.99 -3.28 -8.55
CA SER A 42 7.16 -3.37 -9.75
C SER A 42 7.46 -2.26 -10.75
N ASN A 43 8.63 -2.33 -11.41
CA ASN A 43 8.70 -1.86 -12.79
C ASN A 43 8.06 -2.93 -13.67
N LEU A 44 6.73 -3.11 -13.57
CA LEU A 44 6.00 -3.96 -14.51
C LEU A 44 6.18 -3.37 -15.91
N THR A 45 7.07 -3.97 -16.68
CA THR A 45 7.27 -3.66 -18.08
C THR A 45 6.16 -4.33 -18.89
N GLU A 46 5.94 -3.88 -20.13
CA GLU A 46 5.05 -4.58 -21.07
C GLU A 46 5.42 -6.07 -21.21
N SER A 47 6.71 -6.40 -21.06
CA SER A 47 7.20 -7.78 -21.06
C SER A 47 6.72 -8.58 -19.85
N ASP A 48 6.68 -7.97 -18.65
CA ASP A 48 6.22 -8.65 -17.44
C ASP A 48 4.71 -8.92 -17.50
N VAL A 49 3.94 -7.97 -18.04
CA VAL A 49 2.50 -8.14 -18.29
C VAL A 49 2.25 -9.26 -19.29
N GLN A 50 3.04 -9.33 -20.36
CA GLN A 50 2.95 -10.40 -21.36
C GLN A 50 3.29 -11.76 -20.76
N GLU A 51 4.37 -11.87 -19.96
CA GLU A 51 4.74 -13.12 -19.29
C GLU A 51 3.64 -13.62 -18.34
N ILE A 52 3.00 -12.71 -17.59
CA ILE A 52 1.87 -13.04 -16.72
C ILE A 52 0.68 -13.55 -17.55
N ALA A 53 0.33 -12.87 -18.65
CA ALA A 53 -0.77 -13.28 -19.51
C ALA A 53 -0.53 -14.66 -20.14
N ASP A 54 0.70 -14.94 -20.57
CA ASP A 54 1.08 -16.22 -21.16
C ASP A 54 1.02 -17.35 -20.12
N LYS A 55 1.52 -17.13 -18.90
CA LYS A 55 1.39 -18.09 -17.78
C LYS A 55 -0.06 -18.41 -17.43
N ILE A 56 -0.93 -17.40 -17.43
CA ILE A 56 -2.37 -17.58 -17.18
C ILE A 56 -3.02 -18.40 -18.30
N ASN A 57 -2.71 -18.10 -19.57
CA ASN A 57 -3.23 -18.84 -20.72
C ASN A 57 -2.76 -20.29 -20.73
N GLU A 58 -1.48 -20.55 -20.42
CA GLU A 58 -0.93 -21.90 -20.33
C GLU A 58 -1.59 -22.69 -19.20
N SER A 59 -1.69 -22.11 -18.00
CA SER A 59 -2.34 -22.75 -16.85
C SER A 59 -3.83 -23.02 -17.11
N GLY A 60 -4.50 -22.09 -17.80
CA GLY A 60 -5.89 -22.24 -18.22
C GLY A 60 -6.06 -23.40 -19.21
N ARG A 61 -5.18 -23.50 -20.21
CA ARG A 61 -5.21 -24.58 -21.21
C ARG A 61 -4.98 -25.95 -20.57
N THR A 62 -3.96 -26.08 -19.73
CA THR A 62 -3.67 -27.34 -19.03
C THR A 62 -4.88 -27.87 -18.28
N ARG A 63 -5.62 -27.00 -17.58
CA ARG A 63 -6.85 -27.40 -16.86
C ARG A 63 -7.97 -27.86 -17.79
N VAL A 64 -8.14 -27.19 -18.93
CA VAL A 64 -9.18 -27.55 -19.91
C VAL A 64 -8.84 -28.87 -20.60
N ASP A 65 -7.57 -29.13 -20.88
CA ASP A 65 -7.08 -30.37 -21.47
C ASP A 65 -7.18 -31.55 -20.48
N GLU A 66 -6.90 -31.32 -19.19
CA GLU A 66 -7.07 -32.32 -18.12
C GLU A 66 -8.55 -32.66 -17.84
N GLU A 67 -9.46 -31.69 -17.95
CA GLU A 67 -10.91 -31.94 -17.80
C GLU A 67 -11.55 -32.59 -19.06
N SER A 68 -10.84 -32.61 -20.19
CA SER A 68 -11.33 -33.15 -21.47
C SER A 68 -10.79 -34.55 -21.81
N ALA A 69 -9.93 -35.14 -20.97
CA ALA A 69 -9.32 -36.46 -21.14
C ALA A 69 -9.95 -37.54 -20.23
#